data_AF-A0A923UGB5-F1
#
_entry.id   AF-A0A923UGB5-F1
#
_cell.length_a   1.000
_cell.length_b   1.000
_cell.length_c   1.000
_cell.angle_alpha   90.00
_cell.angle_beta   90.00
_cell.angle_gamma   90.00
#
_symmetry.space_group_name_H-M   'P 1'
#
loop_
_entity.id
_entity.type
_entity.pdbx_description
1 polymer ?
#
loop_
_entity_poly.entity_id
_entity_poly.type
_entity_poly.pdbx_seq_one_letter_code
_entity_poly.pdbx_strand_id
1 'polypeptide(L)'
;MSQESIQILLTSLIQKYGFGTDLNRLREQRSASEISLLEFQLAIEELSQKLPLEQVEIDRLLELFGQNIDTLIQVPVIIGNGDIRDLADLHAKGDMYGWDGGMIGRGVFENPFAFNPNLLKSADIPTADKLQMLKYHLNLWVKTWGEAKNYQVLKKFFKIYISGFDGAGSLRARLMATNNTGEALEILDTILGNQVNIDGYVPLGQ
;
A
#
# COMPACT_ATOMS: atom_id res chain seq x y z
N MET A 1 -26.13 -26.22 -16.39
CA MET A 1 -25.23 -25.06 -16.56
C MET A 1 -23.81 -25.54 -16.93
N SER A 2 -23.01 -24.74 -17.66
CA SER A 2 -21.59 -25.04 -17.87
C SER A 2 -20.77 -24.70 -16.61
N GLN A 3 -19.55 -25.25 -16.46
CA GLN A 3 -18.63 -24.91 -15.37
C GLN A 3 -18.38 -23.40 -15.27
N GLU A 4 -18.29 -22.73 -16.41
CA GLU A 4 -18.05 -21.29 -16.48
C GLU A 4 -19.25 -20.47 -15.96
N SER A 5 -20.48 -20.88 -16.29
CA SER A 5 -21.70 -20.26 -15.75
C SER A 5 -21.83 -20.46 -14.24
N ILE A 6 -21.38 -21.62 -13.72
CA ILE A 6 -21.35 -21.92 -12.29
C ILE A 6 -20.33 -21.02 -11.58
N GLN A 7 -19.14 -20.85 -12.14
CA GLN A 7 -18.09 -19.98 -11.59
C GLN A 7 -18.51 -18.50 -11.52
N ILE A 8 -19.17 -18.01 -12.56
CA ILE A 8 -19.69 -16.64 -12.63
C ILE A 8 -20.80 -16.44 -11.59
N LEU A 9 -21.71 -17.41 -11.46
CA LEU A 9 -22.75 -17.39 -10.44
C LEU A 9 -22.12 -17.36 -9.04
N LEU A 10 -21.19 -18.27 -8.73
CA LEU A 10 -20.46 -18.33 -7.46
C LEU A 10 -19.78 -17.00 -7.12
N THR A 11 -19.01 -16.44 -8.04
CA THR A 11 -18.30 -15.17 -7.85
C THR A 11 -19.28 -14.02 -7.58
N SER A 12 -20.42 -14.00 -8.28
CA SER A 12 -21.45 -12.97 -8.09
C SER A 12 -22.15 -13.08 -6.72
N LEU A 13 -22.32 -14.30 -6.18
CA LEU A 13 -22.92 -14.52 -4.85
C LEU A 13 -21.99 -14.06 -3.74
N ILE A 14 -20.71 -14.41 -3.86
CA ILE A 14 -19.63 -13.99 -2.96
C ILE A 14 -19.55 -12.46 -2.87
N GLN A 15 -19.63 -11.77 -4.01
CA GLN A 15 -19.61 -10.31 -4.07
C GLN A 15 -20.91 -9.65 -3.59
N LYS A 16 -22.07 -10.25 -3.90
CA LYS A 16 -23.40 -9.65 -3.65
C LYS A 16 -23.86 -9.80 -2.21
N TYR A 17 -23.65 -10.96 -1.61
CA TYR A 17 -24.04 -11.20 -0.23
C TYR A 17 -22.96 -10.78 0.76
N GLY A 18 -21.73 -10.60 0.27
CA GLY A 18 -20.57 -10.31 1.09
C GLY A 18 -20.33 -11.48 2.04
N PHE A 19 -19.14 -12.08 1.98
CA PHE A 19 -18.59 -12.64 3.21
C PHE A 19 -18.36 -11.48 4.18
N GLY A 20 -19.45 -11.12 4.84
CA GLY A 20 -19.67 -9.93 5.64
C GLY A 20 -20.16 -10.38 7.00
N THR A 21 -19.30 -11.10 7.71
CA THR A 21 -19.44 -11.39 9.12
C THR A 21 -18.09 -11.09 9.74
N ASP A 22 -18.07 -10.05 10.58
CA ASP A 22 -17.01 -9.73 11.55
C ASP A 22 -15.62 -10.31 11.22
N LEU A 23 -14.75 -9.49 10.64
CA LEU A 23 -13.39 -9.88 10.23
C LEU A 23 -12.58 -10.54 11.39
N ASN A 24 -12.96 -10.29 12.65
CA ASN A 24 -12.38 -10.97 13.80
C ASN A 24 -12.92 -12.40 13.98
N ARG A 25 -14.22 -12.63 13.73
CA ARG A 25 -14.87 -13.95 13.78
C ARG A 25 -14.35 -14.90 12.68
N LEU A 26 -14.12 -14.39 11.47
CA LEU A 26 -13.50 -15.17 10.39
C LEU A 26 -12.02 -15.53 10.69
N ARG A 27 -11.31 -14.72 11.49
CA ARG A 27 -9.93 -14.98 11.91
C ARG A 27 -9.81 -15.94 13.09
N GLU A 28 -10.73 -15.89 14.06
CA GLU A 28 -10.76 -16.84 15.19
C GLU A 28 -11.11 -18.25 14.74
N GLN A 29 -11.83 -18.40 13.62
CA GLN A 29 -12.26 -19.69 13.09
C GLN A 29 -11.30 -20.27 12.03
N ARG A 30 -9.98 -20.10 12.25
CA ARG A 30 -8.89 -20.59 11.39
C ARG A 30 -8.75 -22.13 11.29
N SER A 31 -9.75 -22.91 11.67
CA SER A 31 -9.89 -24.31 11.27
C SER A 31 -10.81 -24.41 10.05
N ALA A 32 -10.20 -24.51 8.87
CA ALA A 32 -10.78 -24.34 7.55
C ALA A 32 -11.80 -25.42 7.09
N SER A 33 -12.66 -25.98 7.94
CA SER A 33 -13.54 -27.08 7.52
C SER A 33 -15.04 -26.90 7.74
N GLU A 34 -15.52 -25.93 8.53
CA GLU A 34 -16.95 -25.92 8.92
C GLU A 34 -17.73 -24.64 8.57
N ILE A 35 -17.09 -23.48 8.38
CA ILE A 35 -17.81 -22.20 8.19
C ILE A 35 -18.10 -21.83 6.74
N SER A 36 -17.46 -22.47 5.77
CA SER A 36 -17.70 -22.19 4.35
C SER A 36 -18.88 -22.95 3.75
N LEU A 37 -19.15 -24.18 4.20
CA LEU A 37 -20.18 -25.05 3.60
C LEU A 37 -21.60 -24.66 4.04
N LEU A 38 -21.79 -24.36 5.33
CA LEU A 38 -23.11 -24.02 5.89
C LEU A 38 -23.61 -22.66 5.38
N GLU A 39 -22.74 -21.65 5.33
CA GLU A 39 -23.09 -20.34 4.76
C GLU A 39 -23.36 -20.42 3.25
N PHE A 40 -22.61 -21.26 2.54
CA PHE A 40 -22.85 -21.53 1.12
C PHE A 40 -24.17 -22.27 0.88
N GLN A 41 -24.50 -23.27 1.71
CA GLN A 41 -25.80 -23.95 1.68
C GLN A 41 -26.95 -22.96 1.88
N LEU A 42 -26.86 -22.06 2.86
CA LEU A 42 -27.87 -21.03 3.11
C LEU A 42 -28.01 -20.05 1.93
N ALA A 43 -26.90 -19.67 1.28
CA ALA A 43 -26.95 -18.81 0.09
C ALA A 43 -27.59 -19.50 -1.12
N ILE A 44 -27.36 -20.82 -1.30
CA ILE A 44 -28.01 -21.62 -2.33
C ILE A 44 -29.51 -21.81 -2.03
N GLU A 45 -29.90 -22.03 -0.78
CA GLU A 45 -31.30 -22.07 -0.35
C GLU A 45 -32.01 -20.73 -0.60
N GLU A 46 -31.36 -19.60 -0.36
CA GLU A 46 -31.95 -18.28 -0.64
C GLU A 46 -32.10 -18.05 -2.16
N LEU A 47 -31.20 -18.57 -2.98
CA LEU A 47 -31.28 -18.47 -4.44
C LEU A 47 -32.33 -19.39 -5.06
N SER A 48 -32.50 -20.61 -4.55
CA SER A 48 -33.53 -21.53 -5.04
C SER A 48 -34.94 -20.99 -4.78
N GLN A 49 -35.10 -20.08 -3.81
CA GLN A 49 -36.33 -19.32 -3.62
C GLN A 49 -36.54 -18.22 -4.67
N LYS A 50 -35.46 -17.71 -5.29
CA LYS A 50 -35.48 -16.60 -6.26
C LYS A 50 -35.35 -17.03 -7.72
N LEU A 51 -34.87 -18.24 -7.96
CA LEU A 51 -34.63 -18.84 -9.28
C LEU A 51 -35.20 -20.27 -9.29
N PRO A 52 -35.80 -20.73 -10.39
CA PRO A 52 -36.34 -22.08 -10.50
C PRO A 52 -35.21 -23.10 -10.72
N LEU A 53 -34.36 -23.30 -9.73
CA LEU A 53 -33.30 -24.30 -9.74
C LEU A 53 -33.88 -25.67 -9.36
N GLU A 54 -33.57 -26.70 -10.14
CA GLU A 54 -33.92 -28.07 -9.78
C GLU A 54 -32.99 -28.63 -8.69
N GLN A 55 -33.46 -29.58 -7.87
CA GLN A 55 -32.66 -30.18 -6.79
C GLN A 55 -31.32 -30.75 -7.29
N VAL A 56 -31.32 -31.35 -8.48
CA VAL A 56 -30.11 -31.89 -9.13
C VAL A 56 -29.07 -30.80 -9.42
N GLU A 57 -29.51 -29.57 -9.70
CA GLU A 57 -28.62 -28.44 -9.94
C GLU A 57 -28.03 -27.91 -8.62
N ILE A 58 -28.83 -27.88 -7.55
CA ILE A 58 -28.39 -27.55 -6.19
C ILE A 58 -27.32 -28.53 -5.72
N ASP A 59 -27.59 -29.83 -5.82
CA ASP A 59 -26.67 -30.89 -5.38
C ASP A 59 -25.33 -30.79 -6.13
N ARG A 60 -25.38 -30.48 -7.44
CA ARG A 60 -24.18 -30.31 -8.26
C ARG A 60 -23.39 -29.05 -7.90
N LEU A 61 -24.06 -27.97 -7.52
CA LEU A 61 -23.39 -26.75 -7.03
C LEU A 61 -22.69 -27.01 -5.69
N LEU A 62 -23.31 -27.76 -4.79
CA LEU A 62 -22.73 -28.16 -3.51
C LEU A 62 -21.51 -29.08 -3.70
N GLU A 63 -21.61 -30.07 -4.59
CA GLU A 63 -20.50 -30.98 -4.91
C GLU A 63 -19.30 -30.24 -5.51
N LEU A 64 -19.54 -29.35 -6.48
CA LEU A 64 -18.49 -28.55 -7.12
C LEU A 64 -17.84 -27.58 -6.14
N PHE A 65 -18.63 -26.95 -5.25
CA PHE A 65 -18.11 -26.09 -4.21
C PHE A 65 -17.25 -26.88 -3.22
N GLY A 66 -17.73 -28.04 -2.75
CA GLY A 66 -16.96 -28.91 -1.85
C GLY A 66 -15.64 -29.40 -2.44
N GLN A 67 -15.59 -29.74 -3.73
CA GLN A 67 -14.37 -30.19 -4.41
C GLN A 67 -13.35 -29.06 -4.65
N ASN A 68 -13.79 -27.81 -4.71
CA ASN A 68 -12.95 -26.67 -5.10
C ASN A 68 -12.92 -25.57 -4.03
N ILE A 69 -13.37 -25.86 -2.80
CA ILE A 69 -13.55 -24.84 -1.76
C ILE A 69 -12.27 -24.07 -1.47
N ASP A 70 -11.13 -24.78 -1.45
CA ASP A 70 -9.81 -24.21 -1.18
C ASP A 70 -9.29 -23.32 -2.33
N THR A 71 -9.75 -23.55 -3.56
CA THR A 71 -9.38 -22.72 -4.73
C THR A 71 -10.38 -21.60 -4.99
N LEU A 72 -11.63 -21.77 -4.54
CA LEU A 72 -12.73 -20.82 -4.68
C LEU A 72 -12.78 -19.78 -3.55
N ILE A 73 -12.40 -20.18 -2.33
CA ILE A 73 -12.30 -19.31 -1.16
C ILE A 73 -10.83 -18.94 -0.98
N GLN A 74 -10.39 -17.93 -1.71
CA GLN A 74 -9.15 -17.25 -1.34
C GLN A 74 -9.43 -16.47 -0.06
N VAL A 75 -8.70 -16.78 1.02
CA VAL A 75 -8.72 -15.95 2.23
C VAL A 75 -8.37 -14.52 1.79
N PRO A 76 -9.27 -13.54 2.01
CA PRO A 76 -9.02 -12.19 1.56
C PRO A 76 -7.82 -11.62 2.31
N VAL A 77 -6.84 -11.09 1.58
CA VAL A 77 -5.74 -10.32 2.17
C VAL A 77 -6.32 -9.00 2.68
N ILE A 78 -6.22 -8.77 3.99
CA ILE A 78 -6.71 -7.56 4.64
C ILE A 78 -5.59 -6.52 4.62
N ILE A 79 -5.73 -5.52 3.74
CA ILE A 79 -4.83 -4.37 3.70
C ILE A 79 -5.46 -3.20 4.44
N GLY A 80 -4.86 -2.82 5.57
CA GLY A 80 -5.27 -1.67 6.35
C GLY A 80 -4.94 -0.34 5.71
N ASN A 81 -5.85 0.62 5.87
CA ASN A 81 -5.63 2.01 5.47
C ASN A 81 -6.19 2.93 6.55
N GLY A 82 -5.38 3.87 7.06
CA GLY A 82 -5.81 4.81 8.09
C GLY A 82 -4.66 5.40 8.88
N ASP A 83 -4.26 6.62 8.52
CA ASP A 83 -3.29 7.46 9.25
C ASP A 83 -2.02 6.73 9.69
N ILE A 84 -1.54 5.79 8.87
CA ILE A 84 -0.29 5.08 9.09
C ILE A 84 0.85 6.04 8.79
N ARG A 85 1.69 6.30 9.80
CA ARG A 85 2.80 7.26 9.70
C ARG A 85 4.07 6.65 9.14
N ASP A 86 4.40 5.45 9.60
CA ASP A 86 5.64 4.72 9.31
C ASP A 86 5.42 3.22 9.52
N LEU A 87 6.45 2.40 9.30
CA LEU A 87 6.39 0.95 9.51
C LEU A 87 6.06 0.55 10.95
N ALA A 88 6.55 1.30 11.95
CA ALA A 88 6.28 0.95 13.34
C ALA A 88 4.78 1.11 13.66
N ASP A 89 4.17 2.21 13.21
CA ASP A 89 2.73 2.42 13.32
C ASP A 89 1.93 1.40 12.48
N LEU A 90 2.43 1.01 11.30
CA LEU A 90 1.82 -0.04 10.48
C LEU A 90 1.77 -1.36 11.25
N HIS A 91 2.88 -1.78 11.85
CA HIS A 91 2.97 -3.03 12.60
C HIS A 91 2.06 -3.01 13.83
N ALA A 92 2.11 -1.93 14.61
CA ALA A 92 1.26 -1.78 15.80
C ALA A 92 -0.24 -1.85 15.45
N LYS A 93 -0.65 -1.21 14.34
CA LYS A 93 -2.03 -1.29 13.85
C LYS A 93 -2.35 -2.65 13.23
N GLY A 94 -1.40 -3.29 12.56
CA GLY A 94 -1.53 -4.66 12.04
C GLY A 94 -1.80 -5.66 13.18
N ASP A 95 -1.03 -5.58 14.26
CA ASP A 95 -1.22 -6.40 15.46
C ASP A 95 -2.58 -6.12 16.14
N MET A 96 -2.99 -4.84 16.20
CA MET A 96 -4.24 -4.44 16.84
C MET A 96 -5.50 -4.80 16.04
N TYR A 97 -5.48 -4.59 14.72
CA TYR A 97 -6.66 -4.72 13.85
C TYR A 97 -6.64 -5.97 12.99
N GLY A 98 -5.55 -6.73 13.00
CA GLY A 98 -5.46 -7.99 12.28
C GLY A 98 -5.16 -7.89 10.80
N TRP A 99 -4.52 -6.82 10.37
CA TRP A 99 -4.19 -6.60 8.97
C TRP A 99 -3.04 -7.50 8.52
N ASP A 100 -3.14 -8.05 7.30
CA ASP A 100 -2.05 -8.78 6.64
C ASP A 100 -1.00 -7.81 6.07
N GLY A 101 -1.37 -6.55 5.88
CA GLY A 101 -0.49 -5.47 5.46
C GLY A 101 -1.15 -4.11 5.61
N GLY A 102 -0.42 -3.02 5.33
CA GLY A 102 -0.95 -1.66 5.44
C GLY A 102 -0.44 -0.73 4.36
N MET A 103 -1.23 0.29 4.05
CA MET A 103 -0.86 1.35 3.10
C MET A 103 -0.43 2.62 3.83
N ILE A 104 0.82 3.04 3.60
CA ILE A 104 1.31 4.35 4.06
C ILE A 104 1.01 5.38 2.97
N GLY A 105 -0.06 6.16 3.19
CA GLY A 105 -0.45 7.26 2.31
C GLY A 105 0.25 8.56 2.69
N ARG A 106 -0.39 9.37 3.56
CA ARG A 106 0.12 10.70 3.92
C ARG A 106 1.46 10.69 4.65
N GLY A 107 1.80 9.59 5.35
CA GLY A 107 3.05 9.45 6.10
C GLY A 107 4.30 9.71 5.26
N VAL A 108 4.29 9.36 3.96
CA VAL A 108 5.46 9.57 3.08
C VAL A 108 5.76 11.05 2.82
N PHE A 109 4.76 11.94 2.99
CA PHE A 109 4.94 13.39 2.86
C PHE A 109 5.44 14.05 4.15
N GLU A 110 5.47 13.31 5.26
CA GLU A 110 6.05 13.74 6.54
C GLU A 110 7.43 13.12 6.76
N ASN A 111 7.61 11.90 6.28
CA ASN A 111 8.85 11.15 6.36
C ASN A 111 9.10 10.39 5.04
N PRO A 112 10.04 10.82 4.19
CA PRO A 112 10.34 10.11 2.94
C PRO A 112 10.97 8.72 3.17
N PHE A 113 11.34 8.40 4.42
CA PHE A 113 11.89 7.12 4.85
C PHE A 113 10.89 6.29 5.66
N ALA A 114 9.58 6.55 5.55
CA ALA A 114 8.53 5.85 6.29
C ALA A 114 8.54 4.32 6.15
N PHE A 115 9.18 3.79 5.09
CA PHE A 115 9.35 2.37 4.82
C PHE A 115 10.71 1.79 5.27
N ASN A 116 11.54 2.55 5.98
CA ASN A 116 12.81 2.04 6.49
C ASN A 116 12.62 1.46 7.90
N PRO A 117 12.84 0.15 8.11
CA PRO A 117 12.62 -0.49 9.41
C PRO A 117 13.59 -0.01 10.50
N ASN A 118 14.74 0.55 10.12
CA ASN A 118 15.76 1.05 11.05
C ASN A 118 15.52 2.53 11.44
N LEU A 119 14.54 3.21 10.83
CA LEU A 119 14.20 4.58 11.14
C LEU A 119 12.83 4.69 11.78
N LEU A 120 12.84 4.92 13.09
CA LEU A 120 11.61 5.01 13.87
C LEU A 120 10.97 6.39 13.80
N LYS A 121 11.73 7.48 13.56
CA LYS A 121 11.20 8.86 13.54
C LYS A 121 11.92 9.77 12.55
N SER A 122 11.18 10.73 11.97
CA SER A 122 11.69 11.74 11.04
C SER A 122 12.76 12.70 11.65
N ALA A 123 12.74 12.85 12.98
CA ALA A 123 13.71 13.65 13.72
C ALA A 123 15.10 12.99 13.80
N ASP A 124 15.17 11.66 13.72
CA ASP A 124 16.42 10.90 13.87
C ASP A 124 17.20 10.81 12.54
N ILE A 125 16.62 11.33 11.46
CA ILE A 125 17.18 11.24 10.12
C ILE A 125 18.25 12.33 9.95
N PRO A 126 19.52 11.96 9.69
CA PRO A 126 20.58 12.92 9.45
C PRO A 126 20.24 13.92 8.34
N THR A 127 20.69 15.17 8.53
CA THR A 127 20.45 16.23 7.54
C THR A 127 21.05 15.85 6.18
N ALA A 128 22.24 15.25 6.17
CA ALA A 128 22.88 14.79 4.94
C ALA A 128 22.00 13.81 4.16
N ASP A 129 21.39 12.82 4.83
CA ASP A 129 20.52 11.84 4.19
C ASP A 129 19.24 12.48 3.62
N LYS A 130 18.66 13.45 4.33
CA LYS A 130 17.51 14.23 3.81
C LYS A 130 17.88 14.97 2.52
N LEU A 131 19.06 15.61 2.49
CA LEU A 131 19.55 16.34 1.33
C LEU A 131 19.90 15.43 0.16
N GLN A 132 20.55 14.28 0.44
CA GLN A 132 20.86 13.29 -0.58
C GLN A 132 19.59 12.65 -1.16
N MET A 133 18.57 12.40 -0.33
CA MET A 133 17.28 11.91 -0.82
C MET A 133 16.56 12.94 -1.71
N LEU A 134 16.63 14.24 -1.39
CA LEU A 134 16.13 15.28 -2.28
C LEU A 134 16.90 15.29 -3.60
N LYS A 135 18.24 15.22 -3.55
CA LYS A 135 19.10 15.12 -4.75
C LYS A 135 18.73 13.91 -5.60
N TYR A 136 18.47 12.76 -4.98
CA TYR A 136 18.02 11.55 -5.66
C TYR A 136 16.65 11.76 -6.34
N HIS A 137 15.68 12.36 -5.65
CA HIS A 137 14.37 12.67 -6.23
C HIS A 137 14.47 13.64 -7.42
N LEU A 138 15.34 14.66 -7.36
CA LEU A 138 15.59 15.56 -8.49
C LEU A 138 16.14 14.81 -9.71
N ASN A 139 17.10 13.90 -9.50
CA ASN A 139 17.67 13.08 -10.57
C ASN A 139 16.65 12.10 -11.16
N LEU A 140 15.84 11.45 -10.33
CA LEU A 140 14.72 10.61 -10.80
C LEU A 140 13.74 11.42 -11.64
N TRP A 141 13.41 12.65 -11.23
CA TRP A 141 12.53 13.51 -12.01
C TRP A 141 13.07 13.76 -13.42
N VAL A 142 14.36 14.11 -13.54
CA VAL A 142 15.03 14.31 -14.82
C VAL A 142 15.01 13.02 -15.65
N LYS A 143 15.32 11.87 -15.04
CA LYS A 143 15.31 10.57 -15.71
C LYS A 143 13.93 10.17 -16.22
N THR A 144 12.87 10.44 -15.46
CA THR A 144 11.50 10.02 -15.78
C THR A 144 10.82 10.96 -16.75
N TRP A 145 10.99 12.28 -16.59
CA TRP A 145 10.24 13.27 -17.36
C TRP A 145 11.10 14.20 -18.21
N GLY A 146 12.41 14.32 -17.95
CA GLY A 146 13.26 15.31 -18.60
C GLY A 146 12.65 16.71 -18.49
N GLU A 147 12.44 17.35 -19.64
CA GLU A 147 11.79 18.67 -19.76
C GLU A 147 10.26 18.59 -19.97
N ALA A 148 9.68 17.38 -20.08
CA ALA A 148 8.26 17.21 -20.40
C ALA A 148 7.31 17.64 -19.27
N LYS A 149 7.82 17.85 -18.05
CA LYS A 149 7.04 18.32 -16.91
C LYS A 149 7.63 19.61 -16.34
N ASN A 150 6.72 20.53 -15.97
CA ASN A 150 7.10 21.78 -15.33
C ASN A 150 7.76 21.53 -13.96
N TYR A 151 9.04 21.88 -13.85
CA TYR A 151 9.84 21.80 -12.62
C TYR A 151 9.18 22.47 -11.41
N GLN A 152 8.42 23.55 -11.60
CA GLN A 152 7.76 24.26 -10.50
C GLN A 152 6.82 23.35 -9.69
N VAL A 153 6.25 22.31 -10.30
CA VAL A 153 5.40 21.32 -9.61
C VAL A 153 6.18 20.50 -8.59
N LEU A 154 7.46 20.24 -8.84
CA LEU A 154 8.33 19.43 -7.99
C LEU A 154 8.66 20.13 -6.66
N LYS A 155 8.73 21.47 -6.67
CA LYS A 155 9.04 22.29 -5.50
C LYS A 155 8.12 22.06 -4.30
N LYS A 156 6.86 21.65 -4.53
CA LYS A 156 5.90 21.35 -3.44
C LYS A 156 6.39 20.24 -2.51
N PHE A 157 7.28 19.37 -2.98
CA PHE A 157 7.85 18.27 -2.21
C PHE A 157 9.09 18.67 -1.39
N PHE A 158 9.69 19.84 -1.63
CA PHE A 158 10.96 20.20 -0.97
C PHE A 158 10.83 20.33 0.54
N LYS A 159 9.67 20.75 1.05
CA LYS A 159 9.41 20.84 2.49
C LYS A 159 9.58 19.49 3.20
N ILE A 160 9.31 18.38 2.50
CA ILE A 160 9.41 17.01 3.03
C ILE A 160 10.86 16.76 3.49
N TYR A 161 11.83 17.13 2.65
CA TYR A 161 13.25 16.91 2.90
C TYR A 161 13.88 18.05 3.73
N ILE A 162 13.46 19.30 3.48
CA ILE A 162 14.08 20.49 4.06
C ILE A 162 13.30 20.96 5.29
N SER A 163 13.32 20.12 6.34
CA SER A 163 12.63 20.33 7.61
C SER A 163 13.32 19.66 8.80
N GLY A 164 13.13 20.23 10.00
CA GLY A 164 13.57 19.63 11.26
C GLY A 164 15.07 19.74 11.55
N PHE A 165 15.78 20.69 10.94
CA PHE A 165 17.20 20.98 11.22
C PHE A 165 17.49 22.49 11.13
N ASP A 166 18.58 22.93 11.74
CA ASP A 166 18.98 24.34 11.75
C ASP A 166 19.35 24.82 10.33
N GLY A 167 18.94 26.06 9.98
CA GLY A 167 19.13 26.59 8.63
C GLY A 167 18.17 26.04 7.55
N ALA A 168 17.29 25.09 7.86
CA ALA A 168 16.33 24.52 6.89
C ALA A 168 15.46 25.58 6.22
N GLY A 169 15.02 26.61 6.95
CA GLY A 169 14.22 27.71 6.40
C GLY A 169 14.94 28.48 5.29
N SER A 170 16.20 28.85 5.54
CA SER A 170 17.04 29.59 4.58
C SER A 170 17.36 28.73 3.35
N LEU A 171 17.75 27.47 3.55
CA LEU A 171 18.00 26.55 2.43
C LEU A 171 16.75 26.34 1.58
N ARG A 172 15.57 26.18 2.20
CA ARG A 172 14.32 26.03 1.47
C ARG A 172 14.01 27.27 0.63
N ALA A 173 14.20 28.47 1.18
CA ALA A 173 13.98 29.71 0.43
C ALA A 173 14.89 29.78 -0.80
N ARG A 174 16.18 29.44 -0.66
CA ARG A 174 17.12 29.35 -1.79
C ARG A 174 16.65 28.35 -2.85
N LEU A 175 16.26 27.15 -2.44
CA LEU A 175 15.79 26.11 -3.35
C LEU A 175 14.46 26.50 -4.03
N MET A 176 13.57 27.22 -3.36
CA MET A 176 12.33 27.75 -3.95
C MET A 176 12.58 28.80 -5.02
N ALA A 177 13.72 29.50 -5.01
CA ALA A 177 14.07 30.52 -5.99
C ALA A 177 14.62 29.94 -7.32
N THR A 178 14.96 28.65 -7.37
CA THR A 178 15.54 27.99 -8.55
C THR A 178 14.54 27.87 -9.71
N ASN A 179 15.00 27.81 -10.96
CA ASN A 179 14.14 27.74 -12.15
C ASN A 179 14.11 26.37 -12.82
N ASN A 180 15.08 25.51 -12.51
CA ASN A 180 15.21 24.17 -13.07
C ASN A 180 15.88 23.22 -12.06
N THR A 181 15.92 21.93 -12.39
CA THR A 181 16.56 20.92 -11.55
C THR A 181 18.07 21.11 -11.42
N GLY A 182 18.75 21.61 -12.45
CA GLY A 182 20.20 21.87 -12.44
C GLY A 182 20.60 22.86 -11.36
N GLU A 183 19.95 24.03 -11.30
CA GLU A 183 20.20 25.04 -10.26
C GLU A 183 19.97 24.48 -8.84
N ALA A 184 18.94 23.65 -8.66
CA ALA A 184 18.69 23.01 -7.36
C ALA A 184 19.77 21.98 -7.01
N LEU A 185 20.23 21.20 -7.97
CA LEU A 185 21.32 20.23 -7.79
C LEU A 185 22.63 20.93 -7.41
N GLU A 186 22.99 22.03 -8.07
CA GLU A 186 24.19 22.82 -7.74
C GLU A 186 24.19 23.33 -6.29
N ILE A 187 23.02 23.80 -5.81
CA ILE A 187 22.85 24.21 -4.41
C ILE A 187 23.11 23.03 -3.46
N LEU A 188 22.59 21.84 -3.77
CA LEU A 188 22.75 20.65 -2.94
C LEU A 188 24.19 20.13 -2.97
N ASP A 189 24.84 20.15 -4.14
CA ASP A 189 26.23 19.70 -4.33
C ASP A 189 27.22 20.58 -3.58
N THR A 190 26.96 21.89 -3.54
CA THR A 190 27.75 22.82 -2.73
C THR A 190 27.71 22.47 -1.24
N ILE A 191 26.59 21.92 -0.75
CA ILE A 191 26.39 21.59 0.67
C ILE A 191 26.91 20.18 0.99
N LEU A 192 26.68 19.21 0.12
CA LEU A 192 27.04 17.81 0.31
C LEU A 192 28.51 17.51 -0.04
N GLY A 193 29.16 18.37 -0.83
CA GLY A 193 30.45 18.08 -1.46
C GLY A 193 30.28 17.17 -2.68
N ASN A 194 31.24 17.19 -3.62
CA ASN A 194 31.20 16.47 -4.90
C ASN A 194 31.28 14.93 -4.81
N GLN A 195 30.93 14.33 -3.67
CA GLN A 195 30.80 12.88 -3.54
C GLN A 195 29.32 12.54 -3.35
N VAL A 196 28.73 11.80 -4.30
CA VAL A 196 27.89 10.60 -4.08
C VAL A 196 27.42 10.11 -5.45
N ASN A 197 27.65 8.82 -5.70
CA ASN A 197 27.19 8.07 -6.86
C ASN A 197 25.66 7.89 -6.81
N ILE A 198 24.96 8.28 -7.88
CA ILE A 198 23.49 8.42 -7.95
C ILE A 198 22.78 7.17 -8.49
N ASP A 199 23.52 6.16 -8.94
CA ASP A 199 22.94 4.88 -9.34
C ASP A 199 22.65 4.02 -8.09
N GLY A 200 21.43 4.16 -7.58
CA GLY A 200 20.90 3.34 -6.49
C GLY A 200 21.27 3.84 -5.10
N TYR A 201 20.85 5.07 -4.75
CA TYR A 201 21.05 5.63 -3.39
C TYR A 201 20.81 4.60 -2.28
N VAL A 202 21.85 4.35 -1.48
CA VAL A 202 21.78 3.70 -0.17
C VAL A 202 22.79 4.42 0.73
N PRO A 203 22.36 5.39 1.54
CA PRO A 203 22.42 5.15 2.98
C PRO A 203 21.18 5.60 3.77
N LEU A 204 20.70 4.67 4.61
CA LEU A 204 20.90 4.78 6.05
C LEU A 204 21.76 3.60 6.49
N GLY A 205 22.97 3.90 6.95
CA GLY A 205 24.02 2.97 7.38
C GLY A 205 24.54 2.05 6.26
N GLN A 206 25.62 2.39 5.55
CA GLN A 206 26.95 1.85 5.92
C GLN A 206 27.25 1.84 7.42
#